data_AF-A0A956WB93-F1
#
_entry.id   AF-A0A956WB93-F1
#
_cell.length_a   1.000
_cell.length_b   1.000
_cell.length_c   1.000
_cell.angle_alpha   90.00
_cell.angle_beta   90.00
_cell.angle_gamma   90.00
#
_symmetry.space_group_name_H-M   'P 1'
#
loop_
_entity.id
_entity.type
_entity.pdbx_description
1 polymer ?
#
loop_
_entity_poly.entity_id
_entity_poly.type
_entity_poly.pdbx_seq_one_letter_code
_entity_poly.pdbx_strand_id
1 'polypeptide(L)'
;MMHAKDQDELWIPDNPDGSGWASIDWNSVARGRKYYYRHAEPDAEARTLRPQWYRVVTRLDTPRLHAPHENSYYVSADEVADFLAEIILAGGSEMLWRIDPIDAPPPEAQAGREDREAQDPHVETLG
;
A
#
# COMPACT_ATOMS: atom_id res chain seq x y z
N MET A 1 16.02 8.57 -37.53
CA MET A 1 14.54 8.67 -37.53
C MET A 1 14.06 7.67 -36.50
N MET A 2 13.48 8.18 -35.41
CA MET A 2 13.02 7.42 -34.25
C MET A 2 11.69 6.74 -34.58
N HIS A 3 11.54 5.47 -34.21
CA HIS A 3 10.25 4.97 -33.74
C HIS A 3 10.49 4.20 -32.44
N ALA A 4 9.84 4.69 -31.40
CA ALA A 4 9.95 4.29 -30.02
C ALA A 4 9.61 2.80 -29.86
N LYS A 5 10.31 2.11 -28.97
CA LYS A 5 9.85 0.82 -28.47
C LYS A 5 8.57 1.08 -27.69
N ASP A 6 7.50 0.46 -28.16
CA ASP A 6 6.15 0.53 -27.62
C ASP A 6 6.11 0.24 -26.11
N GLN A 7 5.18 0.93 -25.47
CA GLN A 7 4.93 1.03 -24.03
C GLN A 7 4.35 -0.25 -23.40
N ASP A 8 4.93 -1.42 -23.69
CA ASP A 8 4.47 -2.72 -23.19
C ASP A 8 4.92 -3.01 -21.72
N GLU A 9 5.23 -1.99 -20.92
CA GLU A 9 5.71 -2.18 -19.53
C GLU A 9 4.60 -2.11 -18.46
N LEU A 10 3.37 -1.77 -18.81
CA LEU A 10 2.24 -1.74 -17.88
C LEU A 10 1.02 -2.36 -18.55
N TRP A 11 0.91 -3.69 -18.50
CA TRP A 11 -0.32 -4.37 -18.92
C TRP A 11 -1.47 -3.96 -17.99
N ILE A 12 -2.32 -3.06 -18.48
CA ILE A 12 -3.59 -2.69 -17.86
C ILE A 12 -4.66 -3.53 -18.57
N PRO A 13 -5.47 -4.33 -17.85
CA PRO A 13 -6.56 -5.07 -18.48
C PRO A 13 -7.48 -4.11 -19.22
N ASP A 14 -7.61 -4.27 -20.54
CA ASP A 14 -8.60 -3.53 -21.32
C ASP A 14 -9.99 -3.94 -20.86
N ASN A 15 -10.88 -2.95 -20.65
CA ASN A 15 -12.27 -3.22 -20.29
C ASN A 15 -13.17 -3.25 -21.53
N PRO A 16 -13.54 -4.43 -22.05
CA PRO A 16 -14.25 -4.54 -23.32
C PRO A 16 -15.74 -4.15 -23.25
N ASP A 17 -16.33 -4.04 -22.05
CA ASP A 17 -17.78 -3.89 -21.88
C ASP A 17 -18.24 -2.45 -21.55
N GLY A 18 -17.30 -1.53 -21.34
CA GLY A 18 -17.61 -0.12 -21.01
C GLY A 18 -18.21 0.12 -19.60
N SER A 19 -18.41 -0.92 -18.79
CA SER A 19 -19.00 -0.81 -17.44
C SER A 19 -18.03 -0.27 -16.37
N GLY A 20 -16.75 -0.16 -16.73
CA GLY A 20 -15.65 0.07 -15.82
C GLY A 20 -15.19 -1.20 -15.09
N TRP A 21 -15.88 -2.33 -15.20
CA TRP A 21 -15.53 -3.57 -14.51
C TRP A 21 -15.08 -4.68 -15.47
N ALA A 22 -13.88 -5.22 -15.26
CA ALA A 22 -13.36 -6.38 -15.99
C ALA A 22 -13.29 -7.60 -15.09
N SER A 23 -13.77 -8.76 -15.56
CA SER A 23 -13.50 -10.03 -14.89
C SER A 23 -12.06 -10.46 -15.14
N ILE A 24 -11.31 -10.73 -14.07
CA ILE A 24 -9.94 -11.24 -14.16
C ILE A 24 -9.94 -12.71 -13.77
N ASP A 25 -9.44 -13.55 -14.68
CA ASP A 25 -9.22 -14.97 -14.42
C ASP A 25 -7.77 -15.20 -13.97
N TRP A 26 -7.57 -15.18 -12.65
CA TRP A 26 -6.26 -15.42 -12.05
C TRP A 26 -6.05 -16.93 -11.82
N ASN A 27 -6.01 -17.70 -12.91
CA ASN A 27 -5.90 -19.16 -12.87
C ASN A 27 -4.57 -19.70 -12.29
N SER A 28 -3.57 -18.87 -11.98
CA SER A 28 -2.27 -19.33 -11.47
C SER A 28 -2.11 -19.34 -9.95
N VAL A 29 -3.11 -18.91 -9.17
CA VAL A 29 -3.05 -18.98 -7.69
C VAL A 29 -4.09 -19.98 -7.21
N ALA A 30 -3.62 -21.16 -6.79
CA ALA A 30 -4.41 -22.31 -6.38
C ALA A 30 -5.68 -21.95 -5.58
N ARG A 31 -6.86 -21.97 -6.23
CA ARG A 31 -8.25 -22.10 -5.70
C ARG A 31 -9.36 -21.51 -6.59
N GLY A 32 -9.10 -21.08 -7.83
CA GLY A 32 -10.16 -20.81 -8.82
C GLY A 32 -11.17 -19.73 -8.41
N ARG A 33 -10.68 -18.58 -7.95
CA ARG A 33 -11.54 -17.44 -7.60
C ARG A 33 -11.65 -16.48 -8.78
N LYS A 34 -12.87 -16.09 -9.13
CA LYS A 34 -13.15 -15.00 -10.09
C LYS A 34 -13.03 -13.67 -9.36
N TYR A 35 -12.23 -12.75 -9.90
CA TYR A 35 -12.10 -11.39 -9.38
C TYR A 35 -12.70 -10.40 -10.37
N TYR A 36 -13.19 -9.28 -9.85
CA TYR A 36 -13.65 -8.14 -10.65
C TYR A 36 -12.71 -6.98 -10.37
N TYR A 37 -12.08 -6.46 -11.42
CA TYR A 37 -11.29 -5.25 -11.40
C TYR A 37 -12.16 -4.10 -11.87
N ARG A 38 -12.08 -2.94 -11.21
CA ARG A 38 -12.70 -1.71 -11.68
C ARG A 38 -11.61 -0.78 -12.20
N HIS A 39 -11.79 -0.20 -13.38
CA HIS A 39 -10.98 0.94 -13.79
C HIS A 39 -11.15 2.07 -12.79
N ALA A 40 -10.03 2.51 -12.23
CA ALA A 40 -10.01 3.65 -11.34
C ALA A 40 -10.41 4.94 -12.08
N GLU A 41 -10.94 5.89 -11.31
CA GLU A 41 -11.12 7.27 -11.74
C GLU A 41 -9.77 7.88 -12.23
N PRO A 42 -9.77 8.92 -13.08
CA PRO A 42 -8.55 9.62 -13.45
C PRO A 42 -7.76 10.07 -12.21
N ASP A 43 -6.42 9.98 -12.23
CA ASP A 43 -5.55 10.15 -11.06
C ASP A 43 -5.85 11.42 -10.24
N ALA A 44 -6.10 12.55 -10.91
CA ALA A 44 -6.42 13.81 -10.25
C ALA A 44 -7.73 13.76 -9.43
N GLU A 45 -8.77 13.10 -9.95
CA GLU A 45 -10.05 12.91 -9.26
C GLU A 45 -9.93 11.85 -8.17
N ALA A 46 -9.19 10.76 -8.43
CA ALA A 46 -8.93 9.74 -7.44
C ALA A 46 -8.17 10.29 -6.22
N ARG A 47 -7.24 11.23 -6.43
CA ARG A 47 -6.49 11.89 -5.35
C ARG A 47 -7.37 12.79 -4.47
N THR A 48 -8.34 13.51 -5.04
CA THR A 48 -9.21 14.39 -4.24
C THR A 48 -10.18 13.63 -3.36
N LEU A 49 -10.58 12.43 -3.78
CA LEU A 49 -11.48 11.56 -3.03
C LEU A 49 -10.76 10.65 -2.03
N ARG A 50 -9.41 10.61 -2.07
CA ARG A 50 -8.62 9.68 -1.25
C ARG A 50 -8.64 10.11 0.22
N PRO A 51 -8.88 9.17 1.16
CA PRO A 51 -8.57 9.37 2.57
C PRO A 51 -7.13 9.85 2.74
N GLN A 52 -6.88 10.80 3.64
CA GLN A 52 -5.51 11.29 3.89
C GLN A 52 -4.63 10.25 4.60
N TRP A 53 -5.26 9.33 5.33
CA TRP A 53 -4.58 8.35 6.16
C TRP A 53 -5.23 6.98 6.06
N TYR A 54 -4.40 5.96 6.26
CA TYR A 54 -4.81 4.57 6.35
C TYR A 54 -4.25 3.93 7.61
N ARG A 55 -5.06 3.11 8.27
CA ARG A 55 -4.61 2.15 9.28
C ARG A 55 -4.38 0.81 8.59
N VAL A 56 -3.12 0.42 8.46
CA VAL A 56 -2.73 -0.89 7.97
C VAL A 56 -2.54 -1.81 9.16
N VAL A 57 -3.25 -2.95 9.18
CA VAL A 57 -3.13 -3.95 10.24
C VAL A 57 -2.47 -5.20 9.69
N THR A 58 -1.40 -5.62 10.33
CA THR A 58 -0.81 -6.94 10.13
C THR A 58 -1.21 -7.85 11.28
N ARG A 59 -1.28 -9.17 11.01
CA ARG A 59 -1.69 -10.17 11.99
C ARG A 59 -0.74 -11.36 11.96
N LEU A 60 -0.20 -11.70 13.12
CA LEU A 60 0.48 -12.97 13.38
C LEU A 60 -0.50 -13.89 14.11
N ASP A 61 -0.97 -14.91 13.39
CA ASP A 61 -1.87 -15.93 13.93
C ASP A 61 -1.16 -17.29 13.88
N THR A 62 -0.61 -17.71 15.02
CA THR A 62 0.18 -18.94 15.13
C THR A 62 -0.22 -19.72 16.38
N PRO A 63 -0.19 -21.07 16.36
CA PRO A 63 -0.48 -21.89 17.55
C PRO A 63 0.43 -21.62 18.75
N ARG A 64 1.55 -20.90 18.56
CA ARG A 64 2.47 -20.52 19.63
C ARG A 64 1.98 -19.32 20.45
N LEU A 65 1.01 -18.56 19.95
CA LEU A 65 0.42 -17.41 20.65
C LEU A 65 -0.91 -17.80 21.28
N HIS A 66 -1.18 -17.27 22.48
CA HIS A 66 -2.45 -17.50 23.18
C HIS A 66 -3.64 -16.81 22.51
N ALA A 67 -3.37 -15.75 21.74
CA ALA A 67 -4.32 -15.00 20.94
C ALA A 67 -3.59 -14.42 19.72
N PRO A 68 -4.29 -14.09 18.62
CA PRO A 68 -3.69 -13.41 17.47
C PRO A 68 -3.03 -12.11 17.91
N HIS A 69 -1.81 -11.89 17.43
CA HIS A 69 -1.11 -10.62 17.65
C HIS A 69 -1.34 -9.73 16.43
N GLU A 70 -1.85 -8.52 16.66
CA GLU A 70 -2.13 -7.55 15.61
C GLU A 70 -1.29 -6.29 15.81
N ASN A 71 -0.60 -5.85 14.76
CA ASN A 71 0.13 -4.60 14.74
C ASN A 71 -0.61 -3.59 13.88
N SER A 72 -0.71 -2.34 14.34
CA SER A 72 -1.37 -1.25 13.63
C SER A 72 -0.33 -0.22 13.20
N TYR A 73 -0.27 0.02 11.91
CA TYR A 73 0.56 1.04 11.28
C TYR A 73 -0.35 2.13 10.73
N TYR A 74 0.03 3.38 10.93
CA TYR A 74 -0.72 4.53 10.45
C TYR A 74 0.11 5.21 9.36
N VAL A 75 -0.39 5.17 8.13
CA VAL A 75 0.38 5.51 6.93
C VAL A 75 -0.37 6.59 6.16
N SER A 76 0.36 7.57 5.63
CA SER A 76 -0.23 8.61 4.78
C SER A 76 -0.69 8.01 3.45
N ALA A 77 -1.65 8.69 2.81
CA ALA A 77 -2.19 8.28 1.52
C ALA A 77 -1.15 8.24 0.38
N ASP A 78 -0.09 9.03 0.51
CA ASP A 78 1.00 9.13 -0.46
C ASP A 78 2.01 7.99 -0.28
N GLU A 79 2.15 7.44 0.93
CA GLU A 79 3.14 6.41 1.28
C GLU A 79 2.55 5.00 1.34
N VAL A 80 1.22 4.85 1.32
CA VAL A 80 0.56 3.55 1.54
C VAL A 80 0.97 2.49 0.53
N ALA A 81 1.19 2.87 -0.73
CA ALA A 81 1.59 1.91 -1.78
C ALA A 81 3.00 1.35 -1.50
N ASP A 82 3.95 2.23 -1.19
CA ASP A 82 5.32 1.88 -0.89
C ASP A 82 5.40 1.04 0.39
N PHE A 83 4.67 1.45 1.44
CA PHE A 83 4.58 0.69 2.69
C PHE A 83 4.07 -0.75 2.47
N LEU A 84 3.02 -0.92 1.65
CA LEU A 84 2.49 -2.25 1.35
C LEU A 84 3.49 -3.09 0.55
N ALA A 85 4.20 -2.48 -0.41
CA ALA A 85 5.25 -3.16 -1.16
C ALA A 85 6.38 -3.63 -0.23
N GLU A 86 6.81 -2.80 0.72
CA GLU A 86 7.81 -3.15 1.72
C GLU A 86 7.35 -4.32 2.60
N ILE A 87 6.12 -4.29 3.12
CA ILE A 87 5.56 -5.40 3.92
C ILE A 87 5.56 -6.72 3.13
N ILE A 88 5.17 -6.68 1.86
CA ILE A 88 5.14 -7.85 0.99
C ILE A 88 6.55 -8.38 0.74
N LEU A 89 7.51 -7.49 0.45
CA LEU A 89 8.90 -7.85 0.16
C LEU A 89 9.66 -8.34 1.39
N ALA A 90 9.39 -7.77 2.57
CA ALA A 90 10.02 -8.16 3.82
C ALA A 90 9.73 -9.63 4.20
N GLY A 91 8.64 -10.22 3.69
CA GLY A 91 8.42 -11.67 3.78
C GLY A 91 8.30 -12.20 5.21
N GLY A 92 7.62 -11.46 6.09
CA GLY A 92 7.45 -11.81 7.50
C GLY A 92 6.44 -12.93 7.78
N SER A 93 6.40 -13.38 9.04
CA SER A 93 5.34 -14.30 9.52
C SER A 93 4.00 -13.60 9.77
N GLU A 94 4.02 -12.27 9.79
CA GLU A 94 2.83 -11.44 9.85
C GLU A 94 2.19 -11.32 8.46
N MET A 95 0.88 -11.52 8.40
CA MET A 95 0.12 -11.34 7.17
C MET A 95 -0.58 -9.99 7.17
N LEU A 96 -0.65 -9.33 6.02
CA LEU A 96 -1.56 -8.21 5.81
C LEU A 96 -3.00 -8.66 6.11
N TRP A 97 -3.65 -8.01 7.06
CA TRP A 97 -4.96 -8.42 7.55
C TRP A 97 -6.08 -7.50 7.10
N ARG A 98 -5.88 -6.18 7.21
CA ARG A 98 -6.84 -5.16 6.75
C ARG A 98 -6.16 -3.82 6.53
N ILE A 99 -6.81 -3.00 5.71
CA ILE A 99 -6.45 -1.61 5.45
C ILE A 99 -7.72 -0.79 5.60
N ASP A 100 -7.76 0.05 6.64
CA ASP A 100 -8.94 0.86 6.96
C ASP A 100 -8.63 2.34 6.67
N PRO A 101 -9.48 3.07 5.94
CA PRO A 101 -9.34 4.52 5.80
C PRO A 101 -9.65 5.20 7.14
N ILE A 102 -8.87 6.22 7.50
CA ILE A 102 -9.09 7.00 8.73
C ILE A 102 -8.90 8.50 8.48
N ASP A 103 -9.51 9.32 9.31
CA ASP A 103 -9.39 10.79 9.20
C ASP A 103 -8.02 11.28 9.67
N ALA A 104 -7.51 10.74 10.77
CA ALA A 104 -6.22 11.09 11.33
C ALA A 104 -5.63 9.94 12.18
N PRO A 105 -4.30 9.82 12.24
CA PRO A 105 -3.62 8.88 13.12
C PRO A 105 -3.76 9.33 14.59
N PRO A 106 -3.72 8.39 15.55
CA PRO A 106 -3.78 8.74 16.97
C PRO A 106 -2.54 9.57 17.37
N PRO A 107 -2.64 10.45 18.39
CA PRO A 107 -1.55 11.37 18.76
C PRO A 107 -0.21 10.68 19.02
N GLU A 108 -0.23 9.52 19.67
CA GLU A 108 0.97 8.72 19.96
C GLU A 108 1.71 8.24 18.71
N ALA A 109 1.01 8.07 17.58
CA ALA A 109 1.63 7.70 16.30
C ALA A 109 2.32 8.88 15.61
N GLN A 110 2.04 10.11 16.04
CA GLN A 110 2.66 11.34 15.50
C GLN A 110 3.95 11.71 16.25
N ALA A 111 4.11 11.23 17.49
CA ALA A 111 5.21 11.59 18.39
C ALA A 111 6.62 11.17 17.89
N GLY A 112 6.72 10.20 16.97
CA GLY A 112 8.00 9.74 16.43
C GLY A 112 8.56 10.57 15.26
N ARG A 113 7.80 11.54 14.73
CA ARG A 113 8.23 12.37 13.59
C ARG A 113 9.13 13.53 14.03
N GLU A 114 8.87 14.08 15.21
CA GLU A 114 9.61 15.23 15.78
C GLU A 114 11.04 14.86 16.24
N ASP A 115 11.26 13.61 16.67
CA ASP A 115 12.58 13.14 17.13
C ASP A 115 13.58 12.88 15.98
N ARG A 116 13.11 12.69 14.74
CA ARG A 116 14.00 12.47 13.58
C ARG A 116 14.55 13.76 12.98
N GLU A 117 13.81 14.86 13.03
CA GLU A 117 14.32 16.19 12.61
C GLU A 117 15.33 16.76 13.61
N ALA A 118 15.31 16.31 14.87
CA ALA A 118 16.25 16.75 15.91
C ALA A 118 17.63 16.06 15.87
N GLN A 119 17.86 15.10 14.96
CA GLN A 119 19.08 14.27 14.93
C GLN A 119 20.07 14.56 13.78
N ASP A 120 19.97 15.71 13.10
CA ASP A 120 21.01 16.14 12.16
C ASP A 120 21.77 17.38 12.66
N PRO A 121 22.70 17.25 13.64
CA PRO A 121 23.70 18.27 13.83
C PRO A 121 24.75 18.13 12.73
N HIS A 122 24.72 19.07 11.79
CA HIS A 122 25.84 19.41 10.92
C HIS A 122 27.19 19.18 11.62
N VAL A 123 27.92 18.14 11.21
CA VAL A 123 29.33 18.00 11.55
C VAL A 123 30.08 18.98 10.65
N GLU A 124 30.21 20.22 11.13
CA GLU A 124 31.15 21.17 10.56
C GLU A 124 32.57 20.62 10.63
N THR A 125 33.22 20.71 9.48
CA THR A 125 34.60 20.36 9.18
C THR A 125 35.56 21.05 10.14
N LEU A 126 36.46 20.29 10.78
CA LEU A 126 37.63 20.85 11.45
C LEU A 126 38.91 20.44 10.71
N GLY A 127 39.56 21.46 10.16
CA GLY A 127 40.99 21.76 10.34
C GLY A 127 42.01 20.80 9.77
#